data_AF-A0A351KCD6-F1
#
_entry.id   AF-A0A351KCD6-F1
#
_cell.length_a   1.000
_cell.length_b   1.000
_cell.length_c   1.000
_cell.angle_alpha   90.00
_cell.angle_beta   90.00
_cell.angle_gamma   90.00
#
_symmetry.space_group_name_H-M   'P 1'
#
loop_
_entity.id
_entity.type
_entity.pdbx_description
1 polymer ?
#
loop_
_entity_poly.entity_id
_entity_poly.type
_entity_poly.pdbx_seq_one_letter_code
_entity_poly.pdbx_strand_id
1 'polypeptide(L)'
;MACVVVTVALLGAGCGADRVTDPARATTCIELVDAGRATAEKVLARLGDRTLAEFEAEDPSEPFGGLDPLLRPDVFTSRAVELGCGEDELASLACTAYQGLAHLARSDVARSYLAPYFAACD
;
A
#
# COMPACT_ATOMS: atom_id res chain seq x y z
N MET A 1 42.19 -18.11 17.28
CA MET A 1 41.36 -18.14 16.05
C MET A 1 39.91 -18.31 16.48
N ALA A 2 39.14 -17.23 16.52
CA ALA A 2 37.74 -17.27 16.92
C ALA A 2 36.88 -17.30 15.65
N CYS A 3 36.19 -18.42 15.40
CA CYS A 3 35.22 -18.54 14.32
C CYS A 3 33.96 -17.76 14.71
N VAL A 4 33.77 -16.59 14.09
CA VAL A 4 32.50 -15.86 14.15
C VAL A 4 31.51 -16.61 13.27
N VAL A 5 30.56 -17.29 13.90
CA VAL A 5 29.42 -17.90 13.22
C VAL A 5 28.44 -16.78 12.89
N VAL A 6 28.48 -16.31 11.64
CA VAL A 6 27.46 -15.40 11.10
C VAL A 6 26.20 -16.23 10.87
N THR A 7 25.27 -16.21 11.82
CA THR A 7 23.91 -16.71 11.61
C THR A 7 23.19 -15.78 10.65
N VAL A 8 23.23 -16.10 9.36
CA VAL A 8 22.30 -15.55 8.37
C VAL A 8 20.92 -16.12 8.70
N ALA A 9 20.05 -15.27 9.25
CA ALA A 9 18.64 -15.60 9.42
C ALA A 9 18.00 -15.64 8.02
N LEU A 10 17.99 -16.81 7.42
CA LEU A 10 17.00 -17.17 6.40
C LEU A 10 15.63 -17.18 7.09
N LEU A 11 14.93 -16.06 7.06
CA LEU A 11 13.52 -16.02 7.45
C LEU A 11 12.70 -16.59 6.30
N GLY A 12 12.02 -17.69 6.62
CA GLY A 12 11.43 -18.60 5.67
C GLY A 12 10.19 -18.07 4.98
N ALA A 13 9.93 -18.64 3.81
CA ALA A 13 8.62 -18.69 3.21
C ALA A 13 7.66 -19.46 4.13
N GLY A 14 6.93 -18.74 4.97
CA GLY A 14 5.84 -19.25 5.79
C GLY A 14 4.55 -18.52 5.43
N CYS A 15 3.54 -19.25 4.98
CA CYS A 15 2.18 -18.72 4.86
C CYS A 15 1.72 -18.17 6.22
N GLY A 16 1.46 -16.86 6.29
CA GLY A 16 0.70 -16.25 7.38
C GLY A 16 1.51 -15.75 8.57
N ALA A 17 2.52 -14.91 8.36
CA ALA A 17 2.67 -13.79 9.27
C ALA A 17 1.55 -12.79 8.92
N ASP A 18 0.82 -12.28 9.91
CA ASP A 18 -0.16 -11.21 9.68
C ASP A 18 0.54 -10.05 8.97
N ARG A 19 0.08 -9.69 7.77
CA ARG A 19 0.63 -8.54 7.04
C ARG A 19 0.55 -7.31 7.92
N VAL A 20 1.63 -6.53 7.98
CA VAL A 20 1.61 -5.23 8.66
C VAL A 20 0.65 -4.32 7.89
N THR A 21 -0.42 -3.87 8.54
CA THR A 21 -1.44 -3.01 7.90
C THR A 21 -1.38 -1.55 8.33
N ASP A 22 -0.53 -1.22 9.31
CA ASP A 22 -0.32 0.15 9.78
C ASP A 22 1.10 0.58 9.39
N PRO A 23 1.25 1.61 8.52
CA PRO A 23 2.57 2.04 8.06
C PRO A 23 3.48 2.46 9.22
N ALA A 24 2.94 3.02 10.31
CA ALA A 24 3.74 3.43 11.46
C ALA A 24 4.42 2.25 12.19
N ARG A 25 3.93 1.02 11.96
CA ARG A 25 4.47 -0.21 12.58
C ARG A 25 5.44 -0.97 11.68
N ALA A 26 5.58 -0.59 10.41
CA ALA A 26 6.48 -1.28 9.49
C ALA A 26 7.92 -1.14 9.96
N THR A 27 8.68 -2.23 9.99
CA THR A 27 10.09 -2.27 10.38
C THR A 27 11.02 -2.54 9.19
N THR A 28 10.45 -2.83 8.03
CA THR A 28 11.15 -3.04 6.76
C THR A 28 10.40 -2.38 5.61
N CYS A 29 11.09 -2.15 4.48
CA CYS A 29 10.47 -1.60 3.28
C CYS A 29 9.37 -2.53 2.71
N ILE A 30 9.52 -3.84 2.87
CA ILE A 30 8.51 -4.84 2.50
C ILE A 30 7.25 -4.67 3.36
N GLU A 31 7.39 -4.56 4.68
CA GLU A 31 6.26 -4.35 5.58
C GLU A 31 5.59 -3.00 5.34
N LEU A 32 6.34 -1.98 4.92
CA LEU A 32 5.78 -0.68 4.56
C LEU A 32 4.92 -0.78 3.29
N VAL A 33 5.38 -1.53 2.29
CA VAL A 33 4.60 -1.80 1.07
C VAL A 33 3.36 -2.66 1.37
N ASP A 34 3.46 -3.64 2.28
CA ASP A 34 2.31 -4.42 2.73
C ASP A 34 1.25 -3.54 3.40
N ALA A 35 1.68 -2.56 4.20
CA ALA A 35 0.78 -1.56 4.79
C ALA A 35 0.15 -0.69 3.70
N GLY A 36 0.91 -0.31 2.67
CA GLY A 36 0.43 0.40 1.49
C GLY A 36 -0.67 -0.37 0.76
N ARG A 37 -0.45 -1.67 0.53
CA ARG A 37 -1.45 -2.56 -0.07
C ARG A 37 -2.71 -2.62 0.78
N ALA A 38 -2.58 -2.79 2.09
CA ALA A 38 -3.72 -2.83 3.01
C ALA A 38 -4.52 -1.52 2.98
N THR A 39 -3.84 -0.37 2.85
CA THR A 39 -4.49 0.92 2.63
C THR A 39 -5.23 0.97 1.30
N ALA A 40 -4.61 0.50 0.20
CA ALA A 40 -5.27 0.43 -1.10
C ALA A 40 -6.52 -0.46 -1.06
N GLU A 41 -6.45 -1.62 -0.41
CA GLU A 41 -7.61 -2.52 -0.20
C GLU A 41 -8.75 -1.81 0.57
N LYS A 42 -8.43 -1.03 1.61
CA LYS A 42 -9.42 -0.22 2.36
C LYS A 42 -10.03 0.90 1.51
N VAL A 43 -9.21 1.59 0.71
CA VAL A 43 -9.68 2.62 -0.21
C VAL A 43 -10.62 2.01 -1.25
N LEU A 44 -10.25 0.89 -1.86
CA LEU A 44 -11.10 0.18 -2.82
C LEU A 44 -12.42 -0.29 -2.19
N ALA A 45 -12.38 -0.77 -0.94
CA ALA A 45 -13.60 -1.12 -0.20
C ALA A 45 -14.50 0.10 0.06
N ARG A 46 -13.91 1.26 0.41
CA ARG A 46 -14.65 2.52 0.60
C ARG A 46 -15.20 3.06 -0.71
N LEU A 47 -14.46 2.94 -1.81
CA LEU A 47 -14.92 3.34 -3.14
C LEU A 47 -16.09 2.46 -3.59
N GLY A 48 -15.94 1.14 -3.45
CA GLY A 48 -16.96 0.16 -3.77
C GLY A 48 -17.40 0.26 -5.23
N ASP A 49 -18.71 0.21 -5.44
CA ASP A 49 -19.34 0.26 -6.76
C ASP A 49 -19.80 1.67 -7.14
N ARG A 50 -19.46 2.67 -6.31
CA ARG A 50 -19.94 4.05 -6.48
C ARG A 50 -19.26 4.78 -7.62
N THR A 51 -20.05 5.60 -8.28
CA THR A 51 -19.67 6.53 -9.34
C THR A 51 -19.22 7.87 -8.76
N LEU A 52 -18.48 8.66 -9.55
CA LEU A 52 -18.06 10.01 -9.15
C LEU A 52 -19.25 10.91 -8.79
N ALA A 53 -20.34 10.85 -9.58
CA ALA A 53 -21.53 11.66 -9.34
C ALA A 53 -22.20 11.37 -7.98
N GLU A 54 -22.13 10.12 -7.50
CA GLU A 54 -22.64 9.76 -6.18
C GLU A 54 -21.80 10.34 -5.05
N PHE A 55 -20.48 10.43 -5.22
CA PHE A 55 -19.60 11.11 -4.27
C PHE A 55 -19.82 12.63 -4.27
N GLU A 56 -19.91 13.24 -5.45
CA GLU A 56 -20.16 14.67 -5.60
C GLU A 56 -21.54 15.08 -5.05
N ALA A 57 -22.54 14.19 -5.12
CA ALA A 57 -23.84 14.43 -4.51
C ALA A 57 -23.83 14.34 -2.98
N GLU A 58 -22.93 13.53 -2.39
CA GLU A 58 -22.74 13.39 -0.94
C GLU A 58 -21.98 14.59 -0.36
N ASP A 59 -20.85 14.95 -0.99
CA ASP A 59 -20.05 16.13 -0.64
C ASP A 59 -19.44 16.74 -1.92
N PRO A 60 -20.02 17.83 -2.46
CA PRO A 60 -19.53 18.45 -3.69
C PRO A 60 -18.21 19.20 -3.51
N SER A 61 -17.86 19.58 -2.28
CA SER A 61 -16.59 20.26 -1.97
C SER A 61 -15.44 19.28 -1.82
N GLU A 62 -15.69 18.14 -1.17
CA GLU A 62 -14.68 17.11 -0.89
C GLU A 62 -15.23 15.69 -1.17
N PRO A 63 -15.48 15.33 -2.45
CA PRO A 63 -16.06 14.02 -2.81
C PRO A 63 -15.27 12.82 -2.27
N PHE A 64 -13.97 13.02 -2.02
CA PHE A 64 -13.06 11.98 -1.53
C PHE A 64 -12.44 12.29 -0.15
N GLY A 65 -12.89 13.31 0.58
CA GLY A 65 -12.29 13.70 1.88
C GLY A 65 -12.28 12.57 2.91
N GLY A 66 -13.24 11.64 2.81
CA GLY A 66 -13.27 10.42 3.63
C GLY A 66 -12.15 9.40 3.36
N LEU A 67 -11.30 9.60 2.34
CA LEU A 67 -10.14 8.76 2.03
C LEU A 67 -8.86 9.23 2.75
N ASP A 68 -8.75 10.52 3.08
CA ASP A 68 -7.54 11.09 3.67
C ASP A 68 -7.09 10.39 4.97
N PRO A 69 -8.01 10.01 5.90
CA PRO A 69 -7.63 9.26 7.10
C PRO A 69 -7.06 7.86 6.79
N LEU A 70 -7.36 7.30 5.62
CA LEU A 70 -6.84 6.01 5.17
C LEU A 70 -5.46 6.17 4.50
N LEU A 71 -5.33 7.17 3.63
CA LEU A 71 -4.14 7.38 2.80
C LEU A 71 -2.91 7.73 3.62
N ARG A 72 -3.04 8.62 4.63
CA ARG A 72 -1.97 9.02 5.56
C ARG A 72 -0.59 9.20 4.88
N PRO A 73 -0.48 10.00 3.79
CA PRO A 73 0.73 10.08 2.98
C PRO A 73 1.97 10.48 3.78
N ASP A 74 1.84 11.40 4.74
CA ASP A 74 2.95 11.84 5.59
C ASP A 74 3.55 10.69 6.42
N VAL A 75 2.73 9.73 6.84
CA VAL A 75 3.18 8.58 7.63
C VAL A 75 3.98 7.62 6.79
N PHE A 76 3.52 7.35 5.55
CA PHE A 76 4.29 6.54 4.60
C PHE A 76 5.63 7.21 4.27
N THR A 77 5.62 8.50 3.96
CA THR A 77 6.82 9.26 3.62
C THR A 77 7.82 9.29 4.78
N SER A 78 7.38 9.65 6.00
CA SER A 78 8.26 9.65 7.17
C SER A 78 8.84 8.27 7.42
N ARG A 79 8.01 7.23 7.33
CA ARG A 79 8.48 5.88 7.62
C ARG A 79 9.45 5.34 6.56
N ALA A 80 9.21 5.63 5.28
CA ALA A 80 10.13 5.28 4.22
C ALA A 80 11.51 5.92 4.45
N VAL A 81 11.55 7.20 4.85
CA VAL A 81 12.79 7.91 5.18
C VAL A 81 13.49 7.29 6.39
N GLU A 82 12.77 7.01 7.47
CA GLU A 82 13.32 6.39 8.68
C GLU A 82 13.92 5.00 8.44
N LEU A 83 13.29 4.23 7.54
CA LEU A 83 13.74 2.88 7.16
C LEU A 83 14.82 2.90 6.07
N GLY A 84 15.07 4.06 5.44
CA GLY A 84 16.02 4.20 4.34
C GLY A 84 15.56 3.56 3.02
N CYS A 85 14.24 3.45 2.81
CA CYS A 85 13.68 2.86 1.60
C CYS A 85 13.83 3.78 0.39
N GLY A 86 14.42 3.28 -0.69
CA GLY A 86 14.52 4.03 -1.95
C GLY A 86 13.21 4.01 -2.74
N GLU A 87 12.97 5.04 -3.56
CA GLU A 87 11.76 5.11 -4.41
C GLU A 87 11.67 3.93 -5.38
N ASP A 88 12.76 3.58 -6.06
CA ASP A 88 12.81 2.44 -7.00
C ASP A 88 12.59 1.09 -6.29
N GLU A 89 13.11 0.94 -5.07
CA GLU A 89 12.91 -0.26 -4.24
C GLU A 89 11.44 -0.40 -3.85
N LEU A 90 10.83 0.69 -3.37
CA LEU A 90 9.42 0.70 -3.00
C LEU A 90 8.53 0.43 -4.21
N ALA A 91 8.83 1.01 -5.37
CA ALA A 91 8.09 0.75 -6.60
C ALA A 91 8.19 -0.74 -6.98
N SER A 92 9.39 -1.31 -7.02
CA SER A 92 9.60 -2.73 -7.36
C SER A 92 8.88 -3.69 -6.40
N LEU A 93 8.99 -3.44 -5.09
CA LEU A 93 8.29 -4.22 -4.06
C LEU A 93 6.77 -4.09 -4.21
N ALA A 94 6.28 -2.88 -4.44
CA ALA A 94 4.87 -2.63 -4.62
C ALA A 94 4.35 -3.41 -5.84
N CYS A 95 5.05 -3.36 -6.98
CA CYS A 95 4.70 -4.10 -8.21
C CYS A 95 4.40 -5.57 -8.01
N THR A 96 5.08 -6.21 -7.05
CA THR A 96 4.75 -7.58 -6.63
C THR A 96 3.59 -7.61 -5.64
N ALA A 97 3.65 -6.77 -4.61
CA ALA A 97 2.66 -6.79 -3.53
C ALA A 97 1.24 -6.51 -4.02
N TYR A 98 1.00 -5.52 -4.89
CA TYR A 98 -0.36 -5.13 -5.28
C TYR A 98 -0.88 -5.95 -6.47
N GLN A 99 -0.16 -6.98 -6.90
CA GLN A 99 -0.68 -7.91 -7.88
C GLN A 99 -2.06 -8.41 -7.44
N GLY A 100 -2.97 -8.40 -8.39
CA GLY A 100 -4.36 -8.76 -8.16
C GLY A 100 -5.25 -7.58 -7.78
N LEU A 101 -4.80 -6.45 -7.21
CA LEU A 101 -5.74 -5.40 -6.74
C LEU A 101 -6.74 -4.91 -7.80
N ALA A 102 -6.43 -5.03 -9.09
CA ALA A 102 -7.35 -4.76 -10.19
C ALA A 102 -8.71 -5.48 -10.05
N HIS A 103 -8.76 -6.71 -9.50
CA HIS A 103 -10.02 -7.44 -9.32
C HIS A 103 -10.94 -6.82 -8.24
N LEU A 104 -10.37 -6.00 -7.35
CA LEU A 104 -11.11 -5.31 -6.30
C LEU A 104 -11.66 -3.95 -6.77
N ALA A 105 -11.18 -3.43 -7.90
CA ALA A 105 -11.64 -2.16 -8.46
C ALA A 105 -12.97 -2.31 -9.22
N ARG A 106 -14.07 -2.22 -8.49
CA ARG A 106 -15.41 -2.50 -9.02
C ARG A 106 -16.07 -1.34 -9.76
N SER A 107 -15.69 -0.09 -9.46
CA SER A 107 -16.16 1.11 -10.18
C SER A 107 -15.07 1.76 -11.05
N ASP A 108 -15.47 2.67 -11.94
CA ASP A 108 -14.53 3.47 -12.73
C ASP A 108 -13.61 4.31 -11.83
N VAL A 109 -14.16 4.87 -10.75
CA VAL A 109 -13.38 5.63 -9.75
C VAL A 109 -12.31 4.75 -9.09
N ALA A 110 -12.67 3.51 -8.73
CA ALA A 110 -11.73 2.56 -8.15
C ALA A 110 -10.62 2.16 -9.13
N ARG A 111 -10.93 2.04 -10.41
CA ARG A 111 -9.92 1.76 -11.46
C ARG A 111 -9.01 2.97 -11.69
N SER A 112 -9.56 4.18 -11.71
CA SER A 112 -8.79 5.42 -11.80
C SER A 112 -7.83 5.59 -10.61
N TYR A 113 -8.25 5.20 -9.40
CA TYR A 113 -7.39 5.21 -8.21
C TYR A 113 -6.15 4.30 -8.37
N LEU A 114 -6.30 3.11 -8.95
CA LEU A 114 -5.18 2.17 -9.16
C LEU A 114 -4.36 2.44 -10.43
N ALA A 115 -4.85 3.25 -11.36
CA ALA A 115 -4.19 3.44 -12.66
C ALA A 115 -2.74 3.93 -12.56
N PRO A 116 -2.40 4.94 -11.72
CA PRO A 116 -1.01 5.41 -11.60
C PRO A 116 -0.08 4.33 -11.07
N TYR A 117 -0.62 3.45 -10.22
CA TYR A 117 0.14 2.38 -9.62
C TYR A 117 0.53 1.30 -10.66
N PHE A 118 -0.42 0.87 -11.50
CA PHE A 118 -0.10 -0.12 -12.55
C PHE A 118 0.80 0.46 -13.63
N ALA A 119 0.65 1.74 -13.98
CA ALA A 119 1.53 2.42 -14.92
C ALA A 119 2.99 2.51 -14.44
N ALA A 120 3.23 2.45 -13.12
CA ALA A 120 4.59 2.42 -12.56
C ALA A 120 5.23 1.02 -12.62
N CYS A 121 4.46 -0.02 -12.96
CA CYS A 121 4.90 -1.41 -13.01
C CYS A 121 5.04 -1.99 -14.42
N ASP A 122 4.67 -1.22 -15.44
CA ASP A 122 4.83 -1.52 -16.87
C ASP A 122 6.20 -1.03 -17.39
#